data_AF-A0A4R4D3D2-F1
#
_entry.id   AF-A0A4R4D3D2-F1
#
_cell.length_a   1.000
_cell.length_b   1.000
_cell.length_c   1.000
_cell.angle_alpha   90.00
_cell.angle_beta   90.00
_cell.angle_gamma   90.00
#
_symmetry.space_group_name_H-M   'P 1'
#
loop_
_entity.id
_entity.type
_entity.pdbx_description
1 polymer ?
#
loop_
_entity_poly.entity_id
_entity_poly.type
_entity_poly.pdbx_seq_one_letter_code
_entity_poly.pdbx_strand_id
1 'polypeptide(L)'
;MPNLRAAAFRQSATEIGVEGLAAVATSTTAATTLAGLSFNGLDGIAATSRGLLLDAQKGFAFVVDTRAAKEFALAHWLVGGADGGRLFVRCFDAGTVIRENIAGDVLASLTTLQWNIPSKAWTGGAVMADASLNRRMTVRLAEAVAFAQIGIVGFDGQIELEALRLYGLPEHAPALLCGTPTLPVGQREFAAEVAWDLPNLAPGATSLLDVAVAGCRQGDLADAALASSTRFIELDAAAWTNSTVRVMARNISPSATFDLGPATLSVAVTKRRIP
;
A
#
# COMPACT_ATOMS: atom_id res chain seq x y z
N MET A 1 3.65 -12.78 -0.59
CA MET A 1 4.11 -12.32 0.73
C MET A 1 4.38 -13.50 1.67
N PRO A 2 5.67 -13.81 1.97
CA PRO A 2 6.04 -14.92 2.85
C PRO A 2 5.65 -14.71 4.32
N ASN A 3 5.78 -13.49 4.85
CA ASN A 3 5.36 -13.13 6.19
C ASN A 3 4.82 -11.68 6.17
N LEU A 4 3.54 -11.50 6.52
CA LEU A 4 2.89 -10.18 6.46
C LEU A 4 3.41 -9.24 7.54
N ARG A 5 3.67 -9.73 8.75
CA ARG A 5 4.21 -8.92 9.85
C ARG A 5 5.55 -8.27 9.45
N ALA A 6 6.46 -9.04 8.88
CA ALA A 6 7.78 -8.56 8.47
C ALA A 6 7.68 -7.50 7.36
N ALA A 7 6.71 -7.65 6.46
CA ALA A 7 6.44 -6.68 5.39
C ALA A 7 5.54 -5.52 5.83
N ALA A 8 5.02 -5.54 7.06
CA ALA A 8 4.13 -4.51 7.55
C ALA A 8 4.89 -3.22 7.87
N PHE A 9 4.21 -2.10 7.66
CA PHE A 9 4.69 -0.78 8.02
C PHE A 9 3.57 0.02 8.66
N ARG A 10 3.97 0.99 9.47
CA ARG A 10 3.05 1.93 10.11
C ARG A 10 2.67 3.00 9.08
N GLN A 11 1.42 2.99 8.61
CA GLN A 11 0.94 3.99 7.66
C GLN A 11 0.67 5.33 8.36
N SER A 12 0.10 5.27 9.57
CA SER A 12 -0.14 6.42 10.46
C SER A 12 -0.12 5.95 11.93
N ALA A 13 -0.54 6.81 12.87
CA ALA A 13 -0.57 6.44 14.29
C ALA A 13 -1.39 5.17 14.58
N THR A 14 -2.48 4.96 13.82
CA THR A 14 -3.46 3.89 14.02
C THR A 14 -3.54 2.91 12.84
N GLU A 15 -3.07 3.31 11.65
CA GLU A 15 -3.18 2.50 10.45
C GLU A 15 -1.92 1.66 10.18
N ILE A 16 -2.10 0.40 9.79
CA ILE A 16 -1.03 -0.49 9.34
C ILE A 16 -1.24 -0.88 7.87
N GLY A 17 -0.15 -0.83 7.11
CA GLY A 17 -0.06 -1.28 5.72
C GLY A 17 0.88 -2.47 5.55
N VAL A 18 0.88 -3.08 4.37
CA VAL A 18 1.82 -4.14 4.00
C VAL A 18 2.45 -3.83 2.65
N GLU A 19 3.78 -3.86 2.60
CA GLU A 19 4.54 -3.60 1.39
C GLU A 19 4.16 -4.59 0.28
N GLY A 20 3.85 -4.09 -0.92
CA GLY A 20 3.38 -4.87 -2.06
C GLY A 20 1.91 -5.31 -2.03
N LEU A 21 1.11 -4.89 -1.04
CA LEU A 21 -0.32 -5.21 -0.94
C LEU A 21 -1.17 -3.94 -0.75
N ALA A 22 -2.38 -3.96 -1.28
CA ALA A 22 -3.42 -2.99 -0.92
C ALA A 22 -4.14 -3.48 0.34
N ALA A 23 -4.27 -2.61 1.35
CA ALA A 23 -5.25 -2.83 2.40
C ALA A 23 -6.65 -2.64 1.80
N VAL A 24 -7.58 -3.52 2.17
CA VAL A 24 -8.95 -3.53 1.66
C VAL A 24 -9.94 -3.68 2.80
N ALA A 25 -11.13 -3.10 2.61
CA ALA A 25 -12.22 -3.21 3.56
C ALA A 25 -13.52 -3.63 2.87
N THR A 26 -14.38 -4.34 3.61
CA THR A 26 -15.73 -4.68 3.16
C THR A 26 -16.83 -3.77 3.72
N SER A 27 -16.48 -2.57 4.17
CA SER A 27 -17.42 -1.53 4.58
C SER A 27 -18.06 -0.84 3.38
N THR A 28 -19.18 -0.14 3.61
CA THR A 28 -19.85 0.69 2.59
C THR A 28 -18.89 1.73 2.01
N THR A 29 -18.87 1.87 0.68
CA THR A 29 -18.05 2.86 -0.02
C THR A 29 -18.77 3.50 -1.21
N ALA A 30 -18.53 4.80 -1.42
CA ALA A 30 -18.95 5.51 -2.62
C ALA A 30 -17.91 5.43 -3.75
N ALA A 31 -16.66 5.06 -3.45
CA ALA A 31 -15.59 5.00 -4.43
C ALA A 31 -15.88 3.95 -5.52
N THR A 32 -15.48 4.26 -6.74
CA THR A 32 -15.65 3.40 -7.93
C THR A 32 -14.34 3.12 -8.65
N THR A 33 -13.25 3.78 -8.29
CA THR A 33 -11.96 3.63 -8.96
C THR A 33 -11.05 2.67 -8.21
N LEU A 34 -10.13 2.02 -8.93
CA LEU A 34 -9.12 1.14 -8.36
C LEU A 34 -8.31 1.85 -7.26
N ALA A 35 -7.87 3.08 -7.52
CA ALA A 35 -7.12 3.88 -6.56
C ALA A 35 -7.98 4.26 -5.33
N GLY A 36 -9.24 4.65 -5.53
CA GLY A 36 -10.15 4.99 -4.43
C GLY A 36 -10.57 3.80 -3.55
N LEU A 37 -10.39 2.57 -4.05
CA LEU A 37 -10.71 1.32 -3.36
C LEU A 37 -9.47 0.56 -2.87
N SER A 38 -8.28 1.14 -3.02
CA SER A 38 -7.01 0.58 -2.57
C SER A 38 -6.40 1.49 -1.50
N PHE A 39 -6.17 0.97 -0.30
CA PHE A 39 -5.62 1.76 0.81
C PHE A 39 -4.18 1.37 1.09
N ASN A 40 -3.33 2.34 1.44
CA ASN A 40 -1.94 2.06 1.82
C ASN A 40 -1.86 1.44 3.23
N GLY A 41 -2.89 1.63 4.06
CA GLY A 41 -3.07 1.02 5.37
C GLY A 41 -4.47 1.29 5.88
N LEU A 42 -4.89 0.57 6.92
CA LEU A 42 -6.20 0.74 7.57
C LEU A 42 -6.07 0.61 9.08
N ASP A 43 -6.99 1.25 9.81
CA ASP A 43 -7.24 0.99 11.23
C ASP A 43 -7.84 -0.41 11.44
N GLY A 44 -7.80 -0.90 12.69
CA GLY A 44 -8.28 -2.25 13.04
C GLY A 44 -7.34 -3.35 12.53
N ILE A 45 -6.07 -3.02 12.32
CA ILE A 45 -5.00 -3.95 11.98
C ILE A 45 -3.93 -3.82 13.06
N ALA A 46 -3.62 -4.92 13.74
CA ALA A 46 -2.60 -4.98 14.78
C ALA A 46 -1.54 -6.02 14.44
N ALA A 47 -0.27 -5.70 14.67
CA ALA A 47 0.80 -6.69 14.53
C ALA A 47 0.85 -7.59 15.76
N THR A 48 1.00 -8.89 15.53
CA THR A 48 1.24 -9.89 16.58
C THR A 48 2.71 -10.33 16.54
N SER A 49 3.09 -11.42 17.20
CA SER A 49 4.45 -11.97 17.09
C SER A 49 4.72 -12.64 15.74
N ARG A 50 3.69 -13.12 15.03
CA ARG A 50 3.84 -13.93 13.81
C ARG A 50 3.15 -13.36 12.57
N GLY A 51 2.03 -12.65 12.76
CA GLY A 51 1.19 -12.17 11.66
C GLY A 51 0.57 -10.81 11.95
N LEU A 52 -0.52 -10.53 11.26
CA LEU A 52 -1.35 -9.35 11.45
C LEU A 52 -2.76 -9.78 11.86
N LEU A 53 -3.20 -9.33 13.02
CA LEU A 53 -4.57 -9.45 13.48
C LEU A 53 -5.42 -8.42 12.76
N LEU A 54 -6.34 -8.90 11.94
CA LEU A 54 -7.24 -8.10 11.11
C LEU A 54 -8.62 -8.15 11.74
N ASP A 55 -9.14 -7.00 12.13
CA ASP A 55 -10.53 -6.89 12.57
C ASP A 55 -11.50 -7.33 11.47
N ALA A 56 -12.75 -7.54 11.88
CA ALA A 56 -13.80 -7.88 10.95
C ALA A 56 -13.83 -6.87 9.78
N GLN A 57 -14.09 -7.38 8.58
CA GLN A 57 -14.15 -6.60 7.34
C GLN A 57 -12.83 -5.96 6.89
N LYS A 58 -11.68 -6.29 7.49
CA LYS A 58 -10.35 -5.86 7.04
C LYS A 58 -9.62 -6.98 6.32
N GLY A 59 -8.75 -6.61 5.39
CA GLY A 59 -8.02 -7.57 4.59
C GLY A 59 -6.89 -6.96 3.79
N PHE A 60 -6.22 -7.82 3.05
CA PHE A 60 -5.17 -7.44 2.11
C PHE A 60 -5.39 -8.14 0.77
N ALA A 61 -5.09 -7.42 -0.30
CA ALA A 61 -5.20 -7.92 -1.66
C ALA A 61 -3.98 -7.53 -2.49
N PHE A 62 -3.61 -8.41 -3.41
CA PHE A 62 -2.76 -8.06 -4.53
C PHE A 62 -3.57 -7.28 -5.54
N VAL A 63 -2.95 -6.30 -6.18
CA VAL A 63 -3.54 -5.60 -7.33
C VAL A 63 -2.81 -6.03 -8.59
N VAL A 64 -3.52 -6.69 -9.49
CA VAL A 64 -2.96 -7.31 -10.69
C VAL A 64 -3.51 -6.70 -11.98
N ASP A 65 -2.64 -6.54 -12.99
CA ASP A 65 -3.04 -6.39 -14.38
C ASP A 65 -3.37 -7.76 -14.97
N THR A 66 -4.63 -7.95 -15.33
CA THR A 66 -5.19 -9.25 -15.72
C THR A 66 -5.43 -9.35 -17.22
N ARG A 67 -4.92 -8.40 -18.02
CA ARG A 67 -5.13 -8.42 -19.48
C ARG A 67 -4.46 -9.63 -20.14
N ALA A 68 -3.32 -10.08 -19.62
CA ALA A 68 -2.58 -11.23 -20.14
C ALA A 68 -2.83 -12.55 -19.39
N ALA A 69 -3.32 -12.49 -18.14
CA ALA A 69 -3.58 -13.66 -17.31
C ALA A 69 -4.94 -13.53 -16.60
N LYS A 70 -5.79 -14.54 -16.75
CA LYS A 70 -7.15 -14.58 -16.19
C LYS A 70 -7.33 -15.60 -15.08
N GLU A 71 -6.34 -16.45 -14.86
CA GLU A 71 -6.39 -17.50 -13.85
C GLU A 71 -5.29 -17.32 -12.82
N PHE A 72 -5.69 -17.40 -11.56
CA PHE A 72 -4.82 -17.22 -10.41
C PHE A 72 -5.15 -18.25 -9.35
N ALA A 73 -4.19 -18.59 -8.49
CA ALA A 73 -4.46 -19.33 -7.26
C ALA A 73 -4.04 -18.48 -6.06
N LEU A 74 -5.01 -18.13 -5.22
CA LEU A 74 -4.75 -17.47 -3.95
C LEU A 74 -4.48 -18.54 -2.88
N ALA A 75 -3.40 -18.37 -2.14
CA ALA A 75 -3.13 -19.14 -0.93
C ALA A 75 -2.91 -18.19 0.24
N HIS A 76 -3.48 -18.53 1.39
CA HIS A 76 -3.30 -17.77 2.62
C HIS A 76 -2.97 -18.72 3.77
N TRP A 77 -2.32 -18.17 4.80
CA TRP A 77 -2.03 -18.90 6.02
C TRP A 77 -2.38 -18.03 7.20
N LEU A 78 -3.25 -18.55 8.07
CA LEU A 78 -3.51 -17.95 9.37
C LEU A 78 -2.56 -18.53 10.42
N VAL A 79 -2.25 -17.73 11.43
CA VAL A 79 -1.37 -18.13 12.53
C VAL A 79 -1.92 -19.38 13.22
N GLY A 80 -1.02 -20.29 13.58
CA GLY A 80 -1.39 -21.58 14.18
C GLY A 80 -2.09 -22.55 13.22
N GLY A 81 -2.17 -22.22 11.93
CA GLY A 81 -2.91 -23.02 10.97
C GLY A 81 -4.43 -22.92 11.16
N ALA A 82 -4.93 -21.85 11.77
CA ALA A 82 -6.36 -21.62 11.92
C ALA A 82 -7.08 -21.55 10.55
N ASP A 83 -8.38 -21.82 10.59
CA ASP A 83 -9.27 -21.66 9.46
C ASP A 83 -10.01 -20.32 9.56
N GLY A 84 -10.30 -19.70 8.41
CA GLY A 84 -11.00 -18.44 8.39
C GLY A 84 -10.68 -17.58 7.18
N GLY A 85 -11.27 -16.38 7.18
CA GLY A 85 -11.14 -15.44 6.08
C GLY A 85 -11.96 -15.86 4.86
N ARG A 86 -12.39 -14.85 4.10
CA ARG A 86 -13.12 -15.03 2.85
C ARG A 86 -12.30 -14.54 1.69
N LEU A 87 -12.30 -15.32 0.60
CA LEU A 87 -11.81 -14.84 -0.68
C LEU A 87 -12.48 -13.49 -0.99
N PHE A 88 -11.66 -12.54 -1.40
CA PHE A 88 -12.07 -11.20 -1.74
C PHE A 88 -11.56 -10.89 -3.15
N VAL A 89 -12.47 -10.51 -4.04
CA VAL A 89 -12.13 -10.09 -5.40
C VAL A 89 -12.89 -8.83 -5.79
N ARG A 90 -12.19 -7.79 -6.23
CA ARG A 90 -12.79 -6.66 -6.97
C ARG A 90 -12.32 -6.70 -8.42
N CYS A 91 -13.25 -6.52 -9.35
CA CYS A 91 -12.97 -6.53 -10.78
C CYS A 91 -13.09 -5.12 -11.35
N PHE A 92 -12.13 -4.70 -12.17
CA PHE A 92 -12.08 -3.36 -12.77
C PHE A 92 -11.93 -3.46 -14.28
N ASP A 93 -12.51 -2.50 -14.99
CA ASP A 93 -12.36 -2.36 -16.43
C ASP A 93 -11.02 -1.69 -16.81
N ALA A 94 -10.78 -1.49 -18.11
CA ALA A 94 -9.57 -0.86 -18.63
C ALA A 94 -9.40 0.61 -18.19
N GLY A 95 -10.50 1.28 -17.81
CA GLY A 95 -10.51 2.63 -17.24
C GLY A 95 -10.24 2.66 -15.73
N THR A 96 -9.92 1.51 -15.12
CA THR A 96 -9.74 1.34 -13.67
C THR A 96 -11.01 1.58 -12.86
N VAL A 97 -12.18 1.47 -13.49
CA VAL A 97 -13.49 1.62 -12.85
C VAL A 97 -14.02 0.24 -12.47
N ILE A 98 -14.63 0.16 -11.29
CA ILE A 98 -15.20 -1.06 -10.75
C ILE A 98 -16.32 -1.59 -11.67
N ARG A 99 -16.30 -2.89 -11.91
CA ARG A 99 -17.32 -3.60 -12.67
C ARG A 99 -18.40 -4.11 -11.72
N GLU A 100 -19.38 -3.26 -11.45
CA GLU A 100 -20.37 -3.50 -10.39
C GLU A 100 -21.35 -4.62 -10.74
N ASN A 101 -21.35 -5.69 -9.93
CA ASN A 101 -22.33 -6.78 -9.97
C ASN A 101 -22.56 -7.43 -11.34
N ILE A 102 -21.49 -7.66 -12.12
CA ILE A 102 -21.58 -8.32 -13.42
C ILE A 102 -21.38 -9.83 -13.23
N ALA A 103 -22.45 -10.60 -13.43
CA ALA A 103 -22.39 -12.06 -13.33
C ALA A 103 -21.33 -12.62 -14.31
N GLY A 104 -20.48 -13.52 -13.81
CA GLY A 104 -19.41 -14.14 -14.59
C GLY A 104 -18.10 -13.38 -14.63
N ASP A 105 -18.01 -12.15 -14.09
CA ASP A 105 -16.74 -11.40 -14.01
C ASP A 105 -15.68 -12.14 -13.19
N VAL A 106 -16.10 -12.98 -12.24
CA VAL A 106 -15.21 -13.80 -11.44
C VAL A 106 -15.87 -15.13 -11.07
N LEU A 107 -15.07 -16.18 -11.09
CA LEU A 107 -15.39 -17.51 -10.59
C LEU A 107 -14.30 -17.94 -9.61
N ALA A 108 -14.67 -18.74 -8.62
CA ALA A 108 -13.73 -19.34 -7.69
C ALA A 108 -13.95 -20.85 -7.62
N SER A 109 -12.88 -21.61 -7.44
CA SER A 109 -13.00 -23.01 -7.00
C SER A 109 -13.47 -23.08 -5.55
N LEU A 110 -14.16 -24.15 -5.15
CA LEU A 110 -14.49 -24.47 -3.75
C LEU A 110 -15.49 -23.56 -3.03
N THR A 111 -15.84 -22.40 -3.61
CA THR A 111 -16.88 -21.52 -3.07
C THR A 111 -17.67 -20.87 -4.19
N THR A 112 -18.95 -20.64 -3.93
CA THR A 112 -19.73 -19.69 -4.74
C THR A 112 -19.30 -18.28 -4.37
N LEU A 113 -19.16 -17.40 -5.36
CA LEU A 113 -18.91 -15.98 -5.12
C LEU A 113 -20.24 -15.23 -4.98
N GLN A 114 -20.31 -14.37 -3.98
CA GLN A 114 -21.46 -13.55 -3.65
C GLN A 114 -21.07 -12.08 -3.80
N TRP A 115 -21.87 -11.33 -4.55
CA TRP A 115 -21.71 -9.89 -4.67
C TRP A 115 -22.03 -9.21 -3.34
N ASN A 116 -21.06 -8.50 -2.79
CA ASN A 116 -21.20 -7.67 -1.60
C ASN A 116 -21.41 -6.22 -2.04
N ILE A 117 -22.66 -5.75 -1.95
CA ILE A 117 -23.06 -4.39 -2.36
C ILE A 117 -22.26 -3.30 -1.62
N PRO A 118 -22.15 -3.32 -0.27
CA PRO A 118 -21.43 -2.27 0.46
C PRO A 118 -20.00 -2.05 -0.03
N SER A 119 -19.26 -3.13 -0.24
CA SER A 119 -17.83 -3.09 -0.57
C SER A 119 -17.53 -3.11 -2.06
N LYS A 120 -18.56 -3.31 -2.89
CA LYS A 120 -18.43 -3.50 -4.35
C LYS A 120 -17.42 -4.58 -4.70
N ALA A 121 -17.53 -5.72 -4.02
CA ALA A 121 -16.60 -6.83 -4.17
C ALA A 121 -17.35 -8.17 -4.25
N TRP A 122 -16.75 -9.12 -4.95
CA TRP A 122 -17.11 -10.52 -4.88
C TRP A 122 -16.43 -11.16 -3.68
N THR A 123 -17.22 -11.82 -2.83
CA THR A 123 -16.71 -12.50 -1.64
C THR A 123 -17.09 -13.97 -1.67
N GLY A 124 -16.23 -14.84 -1.15
CA GLY A 124 -16.58 -16.26 -0.99
C GLY A 124 -17.81 -16.42 -0.11
N GLY A 125 -18.75 -17.29 -0.48
CA GLY A 125 -19.94 -17.60 0.32
C GLY A 125 -19.62 -18.34 1.64
N ALA A 126 -18.44 -18.94 1.74
CA ALA A 126 -17.94 -19.59 2.95
C ALA A 126 -16.49 -19.19 3.26
N VAL A 127 -16.07 -19.41 4.50
CA VAL A 127 -14.68 -19.26 4.93
C VAL A 127 -13.78 -20.28 4.24
N MET A 128 -12.51 -19.93 4.03
CA MET A 128 -11.51 -20.89 3.57
C MET A 128 -10.99 -21.74 4.74
N ALA A 129 -11.60 -22.90 4.93
CA ALA A 129 -11.28 -23.84 6.02
C ALA A 129 -10.65 -25.16 5.54
N ASP A 130 -10.42 -25.33 4.24
CA ASP A 130 -10.02 -26.64 3.72
C ASP A 130 -8.51 -26.87 3.77
N ALA A 131 -8.05 -27.40 4.91
CA ALA A 131 -6.68 -27.88 5.10
C ALA A 131 -6.29 -29.04 4.16
N SER A 132 -7.26 -29.75 3.57
CA SER A 132 -7.02 -30.93 2.71
C SER A 132 -6.78 -30.59 1.23
N LEU A 133 -7.08 -29.37 0.79
CA LEU A 133 -6.91 -28.91 -0.60
C LEU A 133 -5.71 -27.95 -0.79
N ASN A 134 -4.66 -28.13 0.02
CA ASN A 134 -3.46 -27.28 0.02
C ASN A 134 -3.76 -25.78 0.24
N ARG A 135 -4.95 -25.42 0.74
CA ARG A 135 -5.44 -24.06 0.99
C ARG A 135 -5.31 -23.10 -0.21
N ARG A 136 -5.38 -23.65 -1.43
CA ARG A 136 -5.35 -22.88 -2.67
C ARG A 136 -6.76 -22.74 -3.21
N MET A 137 -7.14 -21.52 -3.55
CA MET A 137 -8.39 -21.23 -4.23
C MET A 137 -8.08 -20.63 -5.60
N THR A 138 -8.47 -21.33 -6.65
CA THR A 138 -8.36 -20.82 -8.02
C THR A 138 -9.41 -19.73 -8.23
N VAL A 139 -8.99 -18.61 -8.80
CA VAL A 139 -9.82 -17.49 -9.23
C VAL A 139 -9.69 -17.38 -10.75
N ARG A 140 -10.81 -17.39 -11.46
CA ARG A 140 -10.88 -17.13 -12.90
C ARG A 140 -11.64 -15.84 -13.14
N LEU A 141 -11.09 -14.95 -13.95
CA LEU A 141 -11.66 -13.65 -14.28
C LEU A 141 -12.20 -13.65 -15.72
N ALA A 142 -13.26 -12.88 -15.96
CA ALA A 142 -13.75 -12.67 -17.32
C ALA A 142 -12.77 -11.86 -18.17
N GLU A 143 -12.90 -11.97 -19.49
CA GLU A 143 -12.10 -11.24 -20.47
C GLU A 143 -12.13 -9.72 -20.24
N ALA A 144 -13.33 -9.19 -19.95
CA ALA A 144 -13.58 -7.76 -19.75
C ALA A 144 -13.00 -7.17 -18.44
N VAL A 145 -12.49 -8.00 -17.53
CA VAL A 145 -11.79 -7.55 -16.32
C VAL A 145 -10.36 -7.20 -16.72
N ALA A 146 -9.97 -5.93 -16.70
CA ALA A 146 -8.61 -5.53 -17.02
C ALA A 146 -7.71 -5.58 -15.79
N PHE A 147 -8.24 -5.24 -14.60
CA PHE A 147 -7.50 -5.30 -13.35
C PHE A 147 -8.32 -5.96 -12.26
N ALA A 148 -7.65 -6.56 -11.28
CA ALA A 148 -8.32 -7.12 -10.11
C ALA A 148 -7.57 -6.87 -8.81
N GLN A 149 -8.33 -6.66 -7.73
CA GLN A 149 -7.85 -6.88 -6.37
C GLN A 149 -8.15 -8.33 -6.02
N ILE A 150 -7.16 -9.14 -5.64
CA ILE A 150 -7.35 -10.56 -5.25
C ILE A 150 -6.71 -10.78 -3.88
N GLY A 151 -7.50 -11.17 -2.90
CA GLY A 151 -7.05 -11.20 -1.51
C GLY A 151 -7.96 -11.96 -0.55
N ILE A 152 -7.72 -11.69 0.74
CA ILE A 152 -8.43 -12.29 1.87
C ILE A 152 -8.94 -11.19 2.79
N VAL A 153 -10.14 -11.36 3.33
CA VAL A 153 -10.73 -10.46 4.34
C VAL A 153 -11.24 -11.27 5.54
N GLY A 154 -11.13 -10.73 6.74
CA GLY A 154 -11.79 -11.24 7.95
C GLY A 154 -13.28 -10.93 7.96
N PHE A 155 -14.04 -11.39 6.97
CA PHE A 155 -15.45 -10.99 6.81
C PHE A 155 -16.33 -11.43 7.99
N ASP A 156 -16.19 -12.70 8.42
CA ASP A 156 -17.00 -13.34 9.47
C ASP A 156 -16.53 -13.03 10.89
N GLY A 157 -15.44 -12.27 11.02
CA GLY A 157 -14.79 -12.02 12.29
C GLY A 157 -13.31 -11.76 12.13
N GLN A 158 -12.66 -11.54 13.27
CA GLN A 158 -11.24 -11.26 13.33
C GLN A 158 -10.41 -12.48 12.87
N ILE A 159 -9.38 -12.24 12.07
CA ILE A 159 -8.43 -13.28 11.60
C ILE A 159 -7.00 -12.83 11.84
N GLU A 160 -6.10 -13.78 12.13
CA GLU A 160 -4.66 -13.49 12.25
C GLU A 160 -3.91 -14.01 11.03
N LEU A 161 -3.59 -13.13 10.08
CA LEU A 161 -2.99 -13.47 8.79
C LEU A 161 -1.46 -13.48 8.86
N GLU A 162 -0.86 -14.63 8.61
CA GLU A 162 0.59 -14.83 8.62
C GLU A 162 1.20 -14.67 7.23
N ALA A 163 0.64 -15.34 6.22
CA ALA A 163 1.17 -15.37 4.87
C ALA A 163 0.05 -15.23 3.83
N LEU A 164 0.36 -14.59 2.70
CA LEU A 164 -0.55 -14.42 1.58
C LEU A 164 0.23 -14.53 0.28
N ARG A 165 -0.18 -15.41 -0.62
CA ARG A 165 0.53 -15.70 -1.87
C ARG A 165 -0.48 -15.75 -3.01
N LEU A 166 -0.10 -15.16 -4.13
CA LEU A 166 -0.83 -15.25 -5.39
C LEU A 166 0.06 -15.95 -6.39
N TYR A 167 -0.45 -17.03 -6.98
CA TYR A 167 0.19 -17.75 -8.05
C TYR A 167 -0.56 -17.45 -9.35
N GLY A 168 0.18 -17.28 -10.44
CA GLY A 168 -0.36 -17.20 -11.80
C GLY A 168 0.27 -18.28 -12.68
N LEU A 169 -0.16 -18.34 -13.93
CA LEU A 169 0.43 -19.22 -14.93
C LEU A 169 1.87 -18.78 -15.26
N PRO A 170 2.85 -19.71 -15.31
CA PRO A 170 4.25 -19.36 -15.59
C PRO A 170 4.47 -18.64 -16.93
N GLU A 171 3.68 -18.98 -17.95
CA GLU A 171 3.77 -18.43 -19.31
C GLU A 171 3.37 -16.95 -19.40
N HIS A 172 2.58 -16.47 -18.43
CA HIS A 172 2.09 -15.10 -18.39
C HIS A 172 2.18 -14.59 -16.96
N ALA A 173 3.31 -13.95 -16.60
CA ALA A 173 3.48 -13.29 -15.32
C ALA A 173 2.81 -11.89 -15.36
N PRO A 174 1.65 -11.70 -14.72
CA PRO A 174 0.97 -10.42 -14.72
C PRO A 174 1.70 -9.41 -13.83
N ALA A 175 1.61 -8.14 -14.20
CA ALA A 175 2.18 -7.06 -13.39
C ALA A 175 1.40 -6.89 -12.08
N LEU A 176 2.13 -6.78 -10.96
CA LEU A 176 1.60 -6.28 -9.70
C LEU A 176 1.71 -4.75 -9.70
N LEU A 177 0.61 -4.08 -9.32
CA LEU A 177 0.50 -2.62 -9.45
C LEU A 177 0.81 -1.86 -8.16
N CYS A 178 0.75 -2.52 -6.99
CA CYS A 178 1.07 -1.87 -5.72
C CYS A 178 2.51 -1.33 -5.72
N GLY A 179 2.67 -0.06 -5.36
CA GLY A 179 3.95 0.65 -5.31
C GLY A 179 4.41 1.24 -6.65
N THR A 180 3.56 1.18 -7.67
CA THR A 180 3.81 1.93 -8.91
C THR A 180 3.38 3.40 -8.74
N PRO A 181 3.92 4.34 -9.53
CA PRO A 181 3.49 5.74 -9.46
C PRO A 181 1.99 5.94 -9.72
N THR A 182 1.35 5.05 -10.50
CA THR A 182 -0.09 5.10 -10.80
C THR A 182 -0.95 4.48 -9.70
N LEU A 183 -0.37 3.62 -8.86
CA LEU A 183 -1.02 3.05 -7.69
C LEU A 183 -0.03 2.99 -6.51
N PRO A 184 0.23 4.14 -5.84
CA PRO A 184 1.21 4.28 -4.77
C PRO A 184 0.70 3.71 -3.43
N VAL A 185 0.06 2.54 -3.49
CA VAL A 185 -0.41 1.76 -2.34
C VAL A 185 0.47 0.54 -2.16
N GLY A 186 0.61 0.05 -0.94
CA GLY A 186 1.59 -0.99 -0.61
C GLY A 186 3.03 -0.51 -0.75
N GLN A 187 3.30 0.80 -0.66
CA GLN A 187 4.68 1.31 -0.64
C GLN A 187 4.99 2.01 0.68
N ARG A 188 6.27 1.92 1.04
CA ARG A 188 6.82 2.51 2.26
C ARG A 188 7.53 3.84 2.00
N GLU A 189 7.99 4.04 0.79
CA GLU A 189 8.83 5.16 0.38
C GLU A 189 8.02 6.12 -0.49
N PHE A 190 8.13 7.40 -0.18
CA PHE A 190 7.49 8.50 -0.89
C PHE A 190 8.55 9.55 -1.15
N ALA A 191 8.58 10.13 -2.34
CA ALA A 191 9.59 11.11 -2.69
C ALA A 191 9.00 12.24 -3.51
N ALA A 192 9.64 13.40 -3.43
CA ALA A 192 9.37 14.56 -4.26
C ALA A 192 10.67 15.30 -4.57
N GLU A 193 10.68 16.02 -5.68
CA GLU A 193 11.77 16.93 -6.03
C GLU A 193 11.20 18.32 -6.30
N VAL A 194 11.90 19.35 -5.83
CA VAL A 194 11.51 20.75 -6.02
C VAL A 194 12.76 21.60 -6.25
N ALA A 195 12.62 22.68 -7.01
CA ALA A 195 13.68 23.68 -7.08
C ALA A 195 13.66 24.54 -5.80
N TRP A 196 14.82 24.68 -5.16
CA TRP A 196 15.01 25.59 -4.03
C TRP A 196 16.14 26.57 -4.35
N ASP A 197 15.77 27.85 -4.40
CA ASP A 197 16.74 28.94 -4.38
C ASP A 197 16.98 29.35 -2.92
N LEU A 198 18.16 29.03 -2.40
CA LEU A 198 18.49 29.33 -1.01
C LEU A 198 18.84 30.81 -0.89
N PRO A 199 18.23 31.54 0.06
CA PRO A 199 18.65 32.92 0.29
C PRO A 199 20.09 32.94 0.76
N ASN A 200 20.75 34.08 0.61
CA ASN A 200 22.08 34.28 1.16
C ASN A 200 22.07 34.11 2.70
N LEU A 201 22.69 33.05 3.21
CA LEU A 201 22.66 32.66 4.61
C LEU A 201 23.90 33.17 5.36
N ALA A 202 23.71 34.10 6.29
CA ALA A 202 24.74 34.51 7.25
C ALA A 202 25.18 33.35 8.17
N PRO A 203 26.33 33.43 8.87
CA PRO A 203 26.76 32.43 9.85
C PRO A 203 25.64 32.09 10.85
N GLY A 204 25.28 30.81 10.96
CA GLY A 204 24.23 30.32 11.84
C GLY A 204 22.80 30.54 11.38
N ALA A 205 22.56 31.25 10.27
CA ALA A 205 21.23 31.50 9.73
C ALA A 205 20.60 30.23 9.15
N THR A 206 19.27 30.18 9.15
CA THR A 206 18.47 29.07 8.65
C THR A 206 17.46 29.52 7.61
N SER A 207 17.21 28.69 6.60
CA SER A 207 16.09 28.80 5.67
C SER A 207 15.19 27.57 5.78
N LEU A 208 13.89 27.75 5.60
CA LEU A 208 12.90 26.67 5.66
C LEU A 208 12.15 26.58 4.33
N LEU A 209 11.88 25.36 3.89
CA LEU A 209 11.00 25.07 2.76
C LEU A 209 10.05 23.93 3.12
N ASP A 210 8.76 24.14 2.87
CA ASP A 210 7.74 23.10 2.98
C ASP A 210 7.54 22.43 1.61
N VAL A 211 7.83 21.14 1.54
CA VAL A 211 7.78 20.32 0.32
C VAL A 211 6.58 19.38 0.38
N ALA A 212 5.74 19.40 -0.65
CA ALA A 212 4.62 18.49 -0.77
C ALA A 212 5.11 17.07 -1.13
N VAL A 213 4.89 16.12 -0.22
CA VAL A 213 5.22 14.69 -0.41
C VAL A 213 3.96 13.88 -0.14
N ALA A 214 3.17 13.62 -1.18
CA ALA A 214 1.88 12.95 -1.05
C ALA A 214 2.00 11.58 -0.36
N GLY A 215 1.21 11.37 0.70
CA GLY A 215 1.19 10.12 1.46
C GLY A 215 2.10 10.08 2.70
N CYS A 216 2.98 11.07 2.86
CA CYS A 216 3.72 11.22 4.12
C CYS A 216 2.77 11.61 5.28
N ARG A 217 3.12 11.17 6.48
CA ARG A 217 2.42 11.43 7.73
C ARG A 217 3.41 11.92 8.76
N GLN A 218 2.89 12.68 9.72
CA GLN A 218 3.70 13.14 10.86
C GLN A 218 4.34 11.94 11.58
N GLY A 219 5.64 12.06 11.88
CA GLY A 219 6.43 11.02 12.56
C GLY A 219 7.08 9.99 11.63
N ASP A 220 6.85 10.07 10.32
CA ASP A 220 7.63 9.32 9.34
C ASP A 220 9.10 9.77 9.33
N LEU A 221 10.00 8.88 8.89
CA LEU A 221 11.41 9.22 8.71
C LEU A 221 11.56 10.04 7.44
N ALA A 222 12.14 11.24 7.52
CA ALA A 222 12.33 12.12 6.38
C ALA A 222 13.82 12.37 6.16
N ASP A 223 14.23 12.36 4.91
CA ASP A 223 15.58 12.67 4.45
C ASP A 223 15.50 13.72 3.34
N ALA A 224 16.50 14.60 3.27
CA ALA A 224 16.60 15.62 2.23
C ALA A 224 18.03 15.70 1.69
N ALA A 225 18.15 15.89 0.38
CA ALA A 225 19.42 16.04 -0.31
C ALA A 225 19.31 17.16 -1.34
N LEU A 226 20.29 18.07 -1.33
CA LEU A 226 20.40 19.14 -2.32
C LEU A 226 21.41 18.74 -3.39
N ALA A 227 21.05 18.89 -4.66
CA ALA A 227 21.91 18.56 -5.80
C ALA A 227 23.21 19.39 -5.83
N SER A 228 23.22 20.58 -5.24
CA SER A 228 24.41 21.41 -5.01
C SER A 228 24.76 21.43 -3.51
N SER A 229 25.54 20.45 -3.06
CA SER A 229 25.97 20.43 -1.66
C SER A 229 27.20 21.32 -1.41
N THR A 230 27.27 21.92 -0.22
CA THR A 230 28.51 22.48 0.32
C THR A 230 28.76 21.88 1.69
N ARG A 231 30.02 21.85 2.13
CA ARG A 231 30.36 21.39 3.49
C ARG A 231 29.82 22.28 4.62
N PHE A 232 29.18 23.40 4.29
CA PHE A 232 28.74 24.41 5.25
C PHE A 232 27.23 24.59 5.31
N ILE A 233 26.47 23.92 4.44
CA ILE A 233 25.01 23.88 4.54
C ILE A 233 24.61 22.50 5.03
N GLU A 234 24.05 22.47 6.24
CA GLU A 234 23.44 21.29 6.82
C GLU A 234 21.94 21.28 6.48
N LEU A 235 21.43 20.10 6.11
CA LEU A 235 20.00 19.90 5.91
C LEU A 235 19.43 19.07 7.06
N ASP A 236 18.26 19.48 7.54
CA ASP A 236 17.40 18.67 8.41
C ASP A 236 16.01 18.57 7.78
N ALA A 237 15.36 17.42 7.93
CA ALA A 237 14.06 17.16 7.32
C ALA A 237 13.12 16.52 8.34
N ALA A 238 11.91 17.07 8.44
CA ALA A 238 10.88 16.55 9.32
C ALA A 238 9.56 16.36 8.57
N ALA A 239 8.94 15.19 8.70
CA ALA A 239 7.56 14.98 8.27
C ALA A 239 6.63 15.85 9.15
N TRP A 240 6.29 17.03 8.63
CA TRP A 240 5.76 18.16 9.40
C TRP A 240 4.26 18.03 9.61
N THR A 241 3.52 17.87 8.51
CA THR A 241 2.07 17.64 8.49
C THR A 241 1.74 16.53 7.51
N ASN A 242 0.45 16.22 7.37
CA ASN A 242 -0.01 15.30 6.35
C ASN A 242 0.40 15.79 4.96
N SER A 243 1.11 14.94 4.22
CA SER A 243 1.60 15.21 2.87
C SER A 243 2.61 16.36 2.75
N THR A 244 3.25 16.80 3.84
CA THR A 244 4.28 17.85 3.81
C THR A 244 5.50 17.49 4.64
N VAL A 245 6.68 17.66 4.05
CA VAL A 245 7.97 17.63 4.75
C VAL A 245 8.49 19.05 4.87
N ARG A 246 8.92 19.44 6.06
CA ARG A 246 9.66 20.68 6.27
C ARG A 246 11.14 20.38 6.19
N VAL A 247 11.84 21.05 5.29
CA VAL A 247 13.29 21.00 5.16
C VAL A 247 13.89 22.29 5.70
N MET A 248 14.87 22.17 6.57
CA MET A 248 15.70 23.27 7.06
C MET A 248 17.08 23.19 6.44
N ALA A 249 17.55 24.30 5.87
CA ALA A 249 18.94 24.50 5.52
C ALA A 249 19.58 25.44 6.53
N ARG A 250 20.71 25.04 7.13
CA ARG A 250 21.45 25.84 8.10
C ARG A 250 22.87 26.08 7.63
N ASN A 251 23.31 27.34 7.68
CA ASN A 251 24.72 27.65 7.51
C ASN A 251 25.49 27.36 8.81
N ILE A 252 26.33 26.33 8.80
CA ILE A 252 27.17 25.91 9.93
C ILE A 252 28.57 26.53 9.91
N SER A 253 28.87 27.38 8.93
CA SER A 253 30.13 28.13 8.92
C SER A 253 30.17 29.16 10.06
N PRO A 254 31.29 29.27 10.78
CA PRO A 254 31.42 30.23 11.87
C PRO A 254 31.60 31.68 11.39
N SER A 255 31.94 31.91 10.12
CA SER A 255 32.39 33.22 9.65
C SER A 255 31.99 33.60 8.22
N ALA A 256 31.59 32.64 7.39
CA ALA A 256 31.27 32.89 5.99
C ALA A 256 29.77 32.86 5.74
N THR A 257 29.30 33.81 4.95
CA THR A 257 27.97 33.83 4.36
C THR A 257 27.98 32.98 3.09
N PHE A 258 26.92 32.19 2.86
CA PHE A 258 26.80 31.35 1.66
C PHE A 258 25.54 31.69 0.88
N ASP A 259 25.76 31.89 -0.42
CA ASP A 259 24.71 32.05 -1.43
C ASP A 259 24.77 30.82 -2.34
N LEU A 260 23.76 29.97 -2.24
CA LEU A 260 23.60 28.83 -3.12
C LEU A 260 22.48 29.19 -4.10
N GLY A 261 22.86 29.38 -5.36
CA GLY A 261 21.88 29.57 -6.42
C GLY A 261 20.91 28.38 -6.54
N PRO A 262 19.88 28.50 -7.40
CA PRO A 262 18.81 27.53 -7.50
C PRO A 262 19.32 26.10 -7.73
N ALA A 263 18.82 25.16 -6.93
CA ALA A 263 19.17 23.75 -7.04
C ALA A 263 17.99 22.82 -6.77
N THR A 264 18.07 21.62 -7.31
CA THR A 264 17.08 20.57 -7.02
C THR A 264 17.27 20.06 -5.60
N LEU A 265 16.21 20.15 -4.81
CA LEU A 265 16.05 19.51 -3.52
C LEU A 265 15.24 18.22 -3.70
N SER A 266 15.86 17.08 -3.44
CA SER A 266 15.19 15.78 -3.38
C SER A 266 14.83 15.48 -1.93
N VAL A 267 13.57 15.14 -1.69
CA VAL A 267 13.04 14.79 -0.36
C VAL A 267 12.47 13.39 -0.44
N ALA A 268 12.84 12.55 0.52
CA ALA A 268 12.32 11.20 0.68
C ALA A 268 11.71 11.02 2.06
N VAL A 269 10.63 10.25 2.14
CA VAL A 269 9.98 9.85 3.38
C VAL A 269 9.82 8.35 3.38
N THR A 270 10.25 7.72 4.46
CA THR A 270 10.12 6.28 4.68
C THR A 270 9.24 6.00 5.90
N LYS A 271 8.16 5.25 5.71
CA LYS A 271 7.37 4.72 6.84
C LYS A 271 8.23 3.76 7.65
N ARG A 272 8.00 3.69 8.97
CA ARG A 272 8.69 2.70 9.81
C ARG A 272 8.08 1.32 9.62
N ARG A 273 8.92 0.30 9.56
CA ARG A 273 8.46 -1.09 9.76
C ARG A 273 7.88 -1.23 11.17
N ILE A 274 7.00 -2.21 11.35
CA ILE A 274 6.53 -2.56 12.68
C ILE A 274 7.68 -3.29 13.44
N PRO A 275 8.05 -2.84 14.66
CA PRO A 275 9.04 -3.53 15.49
C PRO A 275 8.64 -4.99 15.76
#